data_AF-A0A7V4E7V7-F1
#
_entry.id   AF-A0A7V4E7V7-F1
#
_cell.length_a   1.000
_cell.length_b   1.000
_cell.length_c   1.000
_cell.angle_alpha   90.00
_cell.angle_beta   90.00
_cell.angle_gamma   90.00
#
_symmetry.space_group_name_H-M   'P 1'
#
loop_
_entity.id
_entity.type
_entity.pdbx_description
1 polymer ?
#
loop_
_entity_poly.entity_id
_entity_poly.type
_entity_poly.pdbx_seq_one_letter_code
_entity_poly.pdbx_strand_id
1 'polypeptide(L)'
;PLPPWAQPGEMAWVGIRAEEVIVVRQDRPPPPENILEGVLVSLHPEGLAYRGVFQGSIRLQILLPRHVQARLNLRPGQRLQVVLKPHYLHLMPGEAD
;
A
#
# COMPACT_ATOMS: atom_id res chain seq x y z
N PRO A 1 -9.47 11.32 21.94
CA PRO A 1 -10.87 11.33 21.43
C PRO A 1 -10.82 11.47 19.91
N LEU A 2 -11.72 10.81 19.18
CA LEU A 2 -11.83 11.02 17.73
C LEU A 2 -12.41 12.41 17.46
N PRO A 3 -12.01 13.07 16.36
CA PRO A 3 -12.59 14.35 15.98
C PRO A 3 -14.08 14.19 15.61
N PRO A 4 -14.90 15.27 15.70
CA PRO A 4 -16.34 15.18 15.47
C PRO A 4 -16.75 14.59 14.11
N TRP A 5 -15.95 14.82 13.07
CA TRP A 5 -16.20 14.30 11.72
C TRP A 5 -15.93 12.78 11.58
N ALA A 6 -15.19 12.17 12.51
CA ALA A 6 -14.79 10.77 12.42
C ALA A 6 -15.81 9.83 13.12
N GLN A 7 -17.07 9.89 12.69
CA GLN A 7 -18.14 9.00 13.16
C GLN A 7 -18.36 7.82 12.19
N PRO A 8 -18.80 6.65 12.68
CA PRO A 8 -19.21 5.55 11.81
C PRO A 8 -20.34 5.97 10.85
N GLY A 9 -20.20 5.62 9.58
CA GLY A 9 -21.17 5.98 8.53
C GLY A 9 -20.82 7.25 7.76
N GLU A 10 -19.92 8.09 8.30
CA GLU A 10 -19.45 9.29 7.63
C GLU A 10 -18.45 8.99 6.51
N MET A 11 -18.46 9.83 5.48
CA MET A 11 -17.49 9.74 4.39
C MET A 11 -16.13 10.27 4.86
N ALA A 12 -15.06 9.54 4.53
CA ALA A 12 -13.69 9.94 4.82
C ALA A 12 -12.76 9.59 3.67
N TRP A 13 -11.73 10.41 3.48
CA TRP A 13 -10.60 10.06 2.64
C TRP A 13 -9.59 9.24 3.44
N VAL A 14 -9.05 8.19 2.83
CA VAL A 14 -7.99 7.37 3.41
C VAL A 14 -6.72 7.58 2.59
N GLY A 15 -5.68 8.08 3.25
CA GLY A 15 -4.35 8.30 2.68
C GLY A 15 -3.34 7.28 3.21
N ILE A 16 -2.45 6.83 2.32
CA ILE A 16 -1.24 6.07 2.68
C ILE A 16 -0.11 6.52 1.76
N ARG A 17 1.12 6.55 2.29
CA ARG A 17 2.30 6.85 1.48
C ARG A 17 2.74 5.63 0.68
N ALA A 18 3.34 5.85 -0.48
CA ALA A 18 3.75 4.76 -1.37
C ALA A 18 4.80 3.84 -0.72
N GLU A 19 5.68 4.36 0.13
CA GLU A 19 6.67 3.61 0.89
C GLU A 19 6.05 2.71 1.98
N GLU A 20 4.81 2.99 2.40
CA GLU A 20 4.07 2.22 3.40
C GLU A 20 3.09 1.21 2.78
N VAL A 21 3.05 1.11 1.46
CA VAL A 21 2.39 0.01 0.74
C VAL A 21 3.38 -1.16 0.67
N ILE A 22 3.32 -2.03 1.68
CA ILE A 22 4.35 -3.05 1.91
C ILE A 22 4.00 -4.32 1.14
N VAL A 23 4.91 -4.80 0.27
CA VAL A 23 4.76 -6.11 -0.38
C VAL A 23 4.94 -7.22 0.65
N VAL A 24 3.95 -8.12 0.73
CA VAL A 24 3.99 -9.27 1.64
C VAL A 24 5.06 -10.24 1.20
N ARG A 25 5.90 -10.65 2.15
CA ARG A 25 6.93 -11.65 1.92
C ARG A 25 6.44 -13.01 2.39
N GLN A 26 6.53 -14.01 1.52
CA GLN A 26 6.11 -15.38 1.81
C GLN A 26 7.01 -16.10 2.83
N ASP A 27 8.19 -15.56 3.10
CA ASP A 27 9.16 -16.09 4.06
C ASP A 27 9.01 -15.51 5.48
N ARG A 28 7.92 -14.79 5.75
CA ARG A 28 7.57 -14.25 7.07
C ARG A 28 6.14 -14.67 7.42
N PRO A 29 5.78 -14.66 8.73
CA PRO A 29 4.40 -14.84 9.13
C PRO A 29 3.49 -13.87 8.36
N PRO A 30 2.31 -14.31 7.90
CA PRO A 30 1.38 -13.45 7.19
C PRO A 30 0.95 -12.29 8.11
N PRO A 31 0.78 -11.09 7.56
CA PRO A 31 0.19 -10.00 8.31
C PRO A 31 -1.23 -10.38 8.77
N PRO A 32 -1.70 -9.85 9.91
CA PRO A 32 -3.00 -10.26 10.46
C PRO A 32 -4.20 -9.60 9.75
N GLU A 33 -4.01 -8.44 9.12
CA GLU A 33 -5.10 -7.61 8.59
C GLU A 33 -4.65 -6.73 7.40
N ASN A 34 -5.62 -6.09 6.75
CA ASN A 34 -5.42 -5.12 5.66
C ASN A 34 -4.53 -5.62 4.51
N ILE A 35 -4.72 -6.89 4.14
CA ILE A 35 -4.03 -7.51 3.00
C ILE A 35 -4.87 -7.32 1.75
N LEU A 36 -4.24 -6.85 0.69
CA LEU A 36 -4.84 -6.74 -0.62
C LEU A 36 -4.10 -7.62 -1.62
N GLU A 37 -4.86 -8.41 -2.35
CA GLU A 37 -4.36 -9.20 -3.48
C GLU A 37 -4.51 -8.42 -4.79
N GLY A 38 -3.54 -8.58 -5.67
CA GLY A 38 -3.56 -7.90 -6.95
C GLY A 38 -2.34 -8.19 -7.81
N VAL A 39 -2.13 -7.33 -8.80
CA VAL A 39 -1.08 -7.46 -9.80
C VAL A 39 -0.17 -6.24 -9.76
N LEU A 40 1.14 -6.46 -9.85
CA LEU A 40 2.09 -5.39 -10.10
C LEU A 40 2.01 -4.97 -11.56
N VAL A 41 1.45 -3.80 -11.83
CA VAL A 41 1.24 -3.30 -13.20
C VAL A 41 2.52 -2.75 -13.80
N SER A 42 3.29 -2.00 -13.01
CA SER A 42 4.56 -1.42 -13.45
C SER A 42 5.56 -1.39 -12.30
N LEU A 43 6.84 -1.40 -12.65
CA LEU A 43 7.92 -1.26 -11.71
C LEU A 43 9.15 -0.69 -12.42
N HIS A 44 9.69 0.41 -11.92
CA HIS A 44 10.84 1.10 -12.50
C HIS A 44 11.77 1.61 -11.40
N PRO A 45 13.09 1.62 -11.64
CA PRO A 45 14.04 2.16 -10.69
C PRO A 45 13.90 3.69 -10.55
N GLU A 46 13.99 4.19 -9.32
CA GLU A 46 13.97 5.62 -8.98
C GLU A 46 15.00 5.86 -7.86
N GLY A 47 16.22 6.26 -8.25
CA GLY A 47 17.34 6.42 -7.32
C GLY A 47 17.68 5.12 -6.57
N LEU A 48 17.55 5.15 -5.24
CA LEU A 48 17.82 4.00 -4.36
C LEU A 48 16.59 3.10 -4.14
N ALA A 49 15.47 3.42 -4.78
CA ALA A 49 14.20 2.71 -4.67
C ALA A 49 13.71 2.25 -6.05
N TYR A 50 12.57 1.57 -6.04
CA TYR A 50 11.78 1.25 -7.21
C TYR A 50 10.36 1.77 -6.99
N ARG A 51 9.82 2.51 -7.96
CA ARG A 51 8.43 2.93 -7.96
C ARG A 51 7.61 1.96 -8.79
N GLY A 52 6.44 1.60 -8.29
CA GLY A 52 5.53 0.70 -8.97
C GLY A 52 4.08 1.08 -8.79
N VAL A 53 3.24 0.42 -9.58
CA VAL A 53 1.77 0.52 -9.47
C VAL A 53 1.24 -0.87 -9.17
N PHE A 54 0.52 -0.99 -8.08
CA PHE A 54 -0.27 -2.16 -7.73
C PHE A 54 -1.74 -1.94 -8.12
N GLN A 55 -2.34 -2.98 -8.69
CA GLN A 55 -3.75 -3.02 -9.03
C GLN A 55 -4.42 -4.20 -8.33
N GLY A 56 -5.19 -3.91 -7.29
CA GLY A 56 -6.08 -4.85 -6.62
C GLY A 56 -7.51 -4.31 -6.62
N SER A 57 -8.22 -4.50 -5.49
CA SER A 57 -9.50 -3.84 -5.22
C SER A 57 -9.41 -2.31 -5.24
N ILE A 58 -8.23 -1.78 -4.93
CA ILE A 58 -7.85 -0.37 -5.11
C ILE A 58 -6.51 -0.28 -5.85
N ARG A 59 -6.30 0.83 -6.56
CA ARG A 59 -5.04 1.13 -7.25
C ARG A 59 -4.12 1.90 -6.31
N LEU A 60 -2.91 1.40 -6.11
CA LEU A 60 -1.94 1.99 -5.17
C LEU A 60 -0.59 2.20 -5.85
N GLN A 61 0.12 3.25 -5.40
CA GLN A 61 1.54 3.40 -5.70
C GLN A 61 2.36 2.64 -4.65
N ILE A 62 3.46 2.04 -5.11
CA ILE A 62 4.45 1.38 -4.24
C ILE A 62 5.78 2.10 -4.43
N LEU A 63 6.49 2.35 -3.34
CA LEU A 63 7.89 2.74 -3.36
C LEU A 63 8.68 1.72 -2.54
N LEU A 64 9.40 0.80 -3.21
CA LEU A 64 10.15 -0.24 -2.52
C LEU A 64 11.66 0.01 -2.51
N PRO A 65 12.36 -0.30 -1.40
CA PRO A 65 13.83 -0.27 -1.39
C PRO A 65 14.44 -1.27 -2.39
N ARG A 66 15.58 -0.90 -3.00
CA ARG A 66 16.29 -1.76 -3.97
C ARG A 66 16.62 -3.15 -3.43
N HIS A 67 16.97 -3.28 -2.15
CA HIS A 67 17.30 -4.58 -1.54
C HIS A 67 16.06 -5.49 -1.42
N VAL A 68 14.87 -4.92 -1.23
CA VAL A 68 13.60 -5.67 -1.23
C VAL A 68 13.31 -6.16 -2.64
N GLN A 69 13.50 -5.30 -3.66
CA GLN A 69 13.32 -5.69 -5.05
C GLN A 69 14.27 -6.81 -5.46
N ALA A 70 15.55 -6.72 -5.09
CA ALA A 70 16.54 -7.75 -5.39
C ALA A 70 16.18 -9.10 -4.75
N ARG A 71 15.61 -9.08 -3.54
CA ARG A 71 15.17 -10.29 -2.83
C ARG A 71 13.92 -10.91 -3.44
N LEU A 72 12.93 -10.08 -3.76
CA LEU A 72 11.61 -10.54 -4.23
C LEU A 72 11.55 -10.75 -5.75
N ASN A 73 12.52 -10.19 -6.49
CA ASN A 73 12.60 -10.25 -7.95
C ASN A 73 11.26 -9.91 -8.63
N LEU A 74 10.59 -8.86 -8.15
CA LEU A 74 9.25 -8.50 -8.61
C LEU A 74 9.29 -8.06 -10.07
N ARG A 75 8.27 -8.47 -10.83
CA ARG A 75 8.14 -8.09 -12.24
C ARG A 75 6.72 -7.59 -12.54
N PRO A 76 6.57 -6.62 -13.46
CA PRO A 76 5.26 -6.31 -14.02
C PRO A 76 4.52 -7.57 -14.49
N GLY A 77 3.22 -7.66 -14.21
CA GLY A 77 2.36 -8.82 -14.45
C GLY A 77 2.33 -9.85 -13.31
N GLN A 78 3.22 -9.75 -12.32
CA GLN A 78 3.26 -10.69 -11.21
C GLN A 78 2.11 -10.45 -10.22
N ARG A 79 1.47 -11.54 -9.79
CA ARG A 79 0.53 -11.52 -8.66
C ARG A 79 1.29 -11.37 -7.36
N LEU A 80 0.83 -10.46 -6.50
CA LEU A 80 1.40 -10.25 -5.19
C LEU A 80 0.33 -9.80 -4.19
N GLN A 81 0.69 -9.89 -2.92
CA GLN A 81 -0.07 -9.31 -1.82
C GLN A 81 0.65 -8.06 -1.32
N VAL A 82 -0.11 -7.02 -1.01
CA VAL A 82 0.37 -5.87 -0.24
C VAL A 82 -0.36 -5.79 1.09
N VAL A 83 0.28 -5.23 2.11
CA VAL A 83 -0.33 -4.93 3.40
C VAL A 83 -0.32 -3.43 3.66
N LEU A 84 -1.46 -2.90 4.11
CA LEU A 84 -1.62 -1.52 4.55
C LEU A 84 -1.72 -1.49 6.07
N LYS A 85 -0.59 -1.29 6.76
CA LYS A 85 -0.60 -1.30 8.23
C LYS A 85 -1.44 -0.13 8.76
N PRO A 86 -2.37 -0.36 9.71
CA PRO A 86 -3.25 0.70 10.21
C PRO A 86 -2.52 1.95 10.73
N HIS A 87 -1.35 1.77 11.36
CA HIS A 87 -0.55 2.85 11.92
C HIS A 87 0.02 3.83 10.86
N TYR A 88 -0.03 3.48 9.58
CA TYR A 88 0.40 4.34 8.46
C TYR A 88 -0.78 4.87 7.63
N LEU A 89 -2.01 4.50 7.99
CA LEU A 89 -3.20 5.04 7.38
C LEU A 89 -3.54 6.38 8.01
N HIS A 90 -3.86 7.34 7.16
CA HIS A 90 -4.33 8.67 7.56
C HIS A 90 -5.78 8.84 7.13
N LEU A 91 -6.64 9.21 8.06
CA LEU A 91 -8.02 9.59 7.76
C LEU A 91 -8.11 11.11 7.65
N MET A 92 -8.86 11.57 6.65
CA MET A 92 -9.18 12.98 6.45
C MET A 92 -10.69 13.11 6.24
N PRO A 93 -11.31 14.23 6.66
CA PRO A 93 -12.73 14.48 6.41
C PRO A 93 -13.06 14.32 4.93
N GLY A 94 -14.15 13.60 4.62
CA GLY A 94 -14.60 13.41 3.23
C GLY A 94 -15.07 14.70 2.56
N GLU A 95 -15.43 15.70 3.37
CA GLU A 95 -15.87 17.02 2.96
C GLU A 95 -14.70 18.01 3.03
N ALA A 96 -14.32 18.53 1.86
CA ALA A 96 -13.58 19.77 1.74
C ALA A 96 -14.56 20.78 1.11
N ASP A 97 -14.87 21.85 1.83
CA ASP A 97 -15.12 23.11 1.15
C ASP A 97 -13.78 23.63 0.58
#